data_AF-A0A942JD41-F1
#
_entry.id   AF-A0A942JD41-F1
#
_cell.length_a   1.000
_cell.length_b   1.000
_cell.length_c   1.000
_cell.angle_alpha   90.00
_cell.angle_beta   90.00
_cell.angle_gamma   90.00
#
_symmetry.space_group_name_H-M   'P 1'
#
loop_
_entity.id
_entity.type
_entity.pdbx_description
1 polymer ?
#
loop_
_entity_poly.entity_id
_entity_poly.type
_entity_poly.pdbx_seq_one_letter_code
_entity_poly.pdbx_strand_id
1 'polypeptide(L)'
;MSKLPDPAEHRRQFGTLTASDRRNVVRAVNRGAAVEKRKHAPLAVVIAQRQMRLWRYAWILGGAVGLVAARDGWRAVAVNAVIGMLMFALVGRYWYTRARRSEQANLALMQGKGRGKPTTRRPGATGSAGTTRTGDDVSAAGRWLPRRRSRE
;
A
#
# COMPACT_ATOMS: atom_id res chain seq x y z
N MET A 1 -16.46 -7.65 -24.13
CA MET A 1 -15.46 -6.65 -23.72
C MET A 1 -16.14 -5.64 -22.82
N SER A 2 -15.86 -5.65 -21.51
CA SER A 2 -16.46 -4.72 -20.55
C SER A 2 -16.01 -3.30 -20.89
N LYS A 3 -16.96 -2.39 -21.20
CA LYS A 3 -16.68 -0.97 -21.42
C LYS A 3 -15.85 -0.45 -20.24
N LEU A 4 -14.62 -0.01 -20.52
CA LEU A 4 -13.82 0.73 -19.55
C LEU A 4 -14.63 1.98 -19.16
N PRO A 5 -14.95 2.19 -17.86
CA PRO A 5 -15.75 3.34 -17.45
C PRO A 5 -15.00 4.65 -17.72
N ASP A 6 -15.77 5.73 -17.93
CA ASP A 6 -15.25 7.04 -18.34
C ASP A 6 -14.22 7.57 -17.31
N PRO A 7 -13.00 7.97 -17.76
CA PRO A 7 -11.99 8.56 -16.87
C PRO A 7 -12.47 9.80 -16.09
N ALA A 8 -13.48 10.52 -16.57
CA ALA A 8 -14.07 11.66 -15.86
C ALA A 8 -14.93 11.23 -14.65
N GLU A 9 -15.75 10.19 -14.81
CA GLU A 9 -16.57 9.63 -13.74
C GLU A 9 -15.72 9.04 -12.61
N HIS A 10 -14.61 8.41 -12.96
CA HIS A 10 -13.65 7.88 -11.98
C HIS A 10 -13.01 8.97 -11.12
N ARG A 11 -12.67 10.13 -11.69
CA ARG A 11 -12.11 11.25 -10.91
C ARG A 11 -13.14 11.80 -9.93
N ARG A 12 -14.41 11.88 -10.33
CA ARG A 12 -15.52 12.30 -9.45
C ARG A 12 -15.74 11.31 -8.31
N GLN A 13 -15.80 10.01 -8.60
CA GLN A 13 -15.91 8.96 -7.58
C GLN A 13 -14.71 8.89 -6.63
N PHE A 14 -13.51 9.25 -7.10
CA PHE A 14 -12.33 9.30 -6.23
C PHE A 14 -12.29 10.56 -5.35
N GLY A 15 -12.86 11.67 -5.84
CA GLY A 15 -13.02 12.91 -5.09
C GLY A 15 -14.01 12.79 -3.93
N THR A 16 -15.06 11.98 -4.09
CA THR A 16 -16.08 11.74 -3.05
C THR A 16 -15.61 10.77 -1.95
N LEU A 17 -14.45 10.13 -2.10
CA LEU A 17 -13.88 9.25 -1.06
C LEU A 17 -13.24 10.04 0.07
N THR A 18 -13.40 9.53 1.27
CA THR A 18 -12.65 10.00 2.45
C THR A 18 -11.14 9.85 2.21
N ALA A 19 -10.33 10.71 2.83
CA ALA A 19 -8.87 10.65 2.69
C ALA A 19 -8.28 9.32 3.18
N SER A 20 -8.92 8.68 4.17
CA SER A 20 -8.53 7.36 4.69
C SER A 20 -8.80 6.24 3.69
N ASP A 21 -9.98 6.22 3.06
CA ASP A 21 -10.31 5.23 2.03
C ASP A 21 -9.35 5.35 0.83
N ARG A 22 -8.99 6.58 0.41
CA ARG A 22 -7.98 6.81 -0.65
C ARG A 22 -6.63 6.20 -0.31
N ARG A 23 -6.13 6.43 0.92
CA ARG A 23 -4.86 5.85 1.39
C ARG A 23 -4.91 4.33 1.45
N ASN A 24 -6.03 3.74 1.86
CA ASN A 24 -6.20 2.29 1.92
C ASN A 24 -6.19 1.65 0.52
N VAL A 25 -6.85 2.28 -0.46
CA VAL A 25 -6.80 1.83 -1.86
C VAL A 25 -5.37 1.89 -2.40
N VAL A 26 -4.66 3.00 -2.21
CA VAL A 26 -3.27 3.15 -2.67
C VAL A 26 -2.35 2.15 -1.96
N ARG A 27 -2.51 1.92 -0.66
CA ARG A 27 -1.73 0.92 0.09
C ARG A 27 -1.99 -0.50 -0.42
N ALA A 28 -3.24 -0.86 -0.72
CA ALA A 28 -3.57 -2.17 -1.28
C ALA A 28 -2.91 -2.38 -2.65
N VAL A 29 -3.00 -1.38 -3.53
CA VAL A 29 -2.36 -1.40 -4.86
C VAL A 29 -0.84 -1.49 -4.72
N ASN A 30 -0.24 -0.65 -3.89
CA ASN A 30 1.19 -0.67 -3.62
C ASN A 30 1.63 -1.98 -2.98
N ARG A 31 0.76 -2.71 -2.25
CA ARG A 31 1.06 -4.04 -1.72
C ARG A 31 0.92 -5.15 -2.76
N GLY A 32 0.23 -4.91 -3.88
CA GLY A 32 -0.08 -5.95 -4.86
C GLY A 32 -1.31 -6.79 -4.48
N ALA A 33 -2.19 -6.27 -3.63
CA ALA A 33 -3.31 -7.00 -3.03
C ALA A 33 -4.68 -6.44 -3.46
N ALA A 34 -5.73 -7.24 -3.28
CA ALA A 34 -7.10 -6.79 -3.47
C ALA A 34 -7.50 -5.78 -2.37
N VAL A 35 -8.36 -4.82 -2.72
CA VAL A 35 -8.94 -3.90 -1.73
C VAL A 35 -9.95 -4.61 -0.83
N GLU A 36 -10.07 -4.16 0.42
CA GLU A 36 -10.96 -4.78 1.40
C GLU A 36 -12.45 -4.64 1.06
N LYS A 37 -12.84 -3.54 0.40
CA LYS A 37 -14.24 -3.26 0.03
C LYS A 37 -14.39 -3.38 -1.48
N ARG A 38 -15.27 -4.29 -1.94
CA ARG A 38 -15.57 -4.52 -3.37
C ARG A 38 -15.92 -3.25 -4.14
N LYS A 39 -16.59 -2.30 -3.51
CA LYS A 39 -16.94 -1.00 -4.12
C LYS A 39 -15.72 -0.17 -4.58
N HIS A 40 -14.52 -0.40 -4.01
CA HIS A 40 -13.29 0.31 -4.39
C HIS A 40 -12.42 -0.46 -5.40
N ALA A 41 -12.78 -1.70 -5.74
CA ALA A 41 -12.03 -2.53 -6.67
C ALA A 41 -11.85 -1.91 -8.07
N PRO A 42 -12.87 -1.29 -8.71
CA PRO A 42 -12.67 -0.67 -10.02
C PRO A 42 -11.68 0.50 -9.96
N LEU A 43 -11.68 1.29 -8.88
CA LEU A 43 -10.73 2.38 -8.68
C LEU A 43 -9.30 1.86 -8.50
N ALA A 44 -9.12 0.77 -7.76
CA ALA A 44 -7.81 0.13 -7.59
C ALA A 44 -7.23 -0.38 -8.92
N VAL A 45 -8.08 -0.93 -9.80
CA VAL A 45 -7.69 -1.38 -11.14
C VAL A 45 -7.20 -0.19 -11.98
N VAL A 46 -7.93 0.92 -12.01
CA VAL A 46 -7.52 2.12 -12.78
C VAL A 46 -6.20 2.69 -12.27
N ILE A 47 -5.99 2.72 -10.95
CA ILE A 47 -4.72 3.17 -10.35
C ILE A 47 -3.58 2.23 -10.73
N ALA A 48 -3.79 0.91 -10.63
CA ALA A 48 -2.80 -0.08 -11.04
C ALA A 48 -2.45 0.07 -12.53
N GLN A 49 -3.43 0.30 -13.40
CA GLN A 49 -3.21 0.54 -14.83
C GLN A 49 -2.40 1.81 -15.09
N ARG A 50 -2.66 2.90 -14.37
CA ARG A 50 -1.84 4.12 -14.45
C ARG A 50 -0.41 3.88 -13.99
N GLN A 51 -0.22 3.18 -12.87
CA GLN A 51 1.11 2.80 -12.40
C GLN A 51 1.84 1.94 -13.44
N MET A 52 1.18 0.93 -14.02
CA MET A 52 1.77 0.12 -15.08
C MET A 52 2.20 0.95 -16.30
N ARG A 53 1.39 1.92 -16.73
CA ARG A 53 1.76 2.82 -17.84
C ARG A 53 2.97 3.68 -17.49
N LEU A 54 3.02 4.24 -16.29
CA LEU A 54 4.17 5.03 -15.82
C LEU A 54 5.44 4.18 -15.82
N TRP A 55 5.38 2.99 -15.19
CA TRP A 55 6.53 2.10 -15.08
C TRP A 55 6.94 1.47 -16.42
N ARG A 56 6.04 1.38 -17.40
CA ARG A 56 6.37 0.96 -18.77
C ARG A 56 7.35 1.92 -19.45
N TYR A 57 7.31 3.21 -19.10
CA TYR A 57 8.17 4.25 -19.70
C TYR A 57 9.27 4.74 -18.75
N ALA A 58 9.37 4.18 -17.54
CA ALA A 58 10.35 4.62 -16.55
C ALA A 58 11.80 4.47 -17.03
N TRP A 59 12.09 3.50 -17.92
CA TRP A 59 13.43 3.31 -18.49
C TRP A 59 13.89 4.50 -19.35
N ILE A 60 12.97 5.26 -19.95
CA ILE A 60 13.29 6.46 -20.74
C ILE A 60 13.91 7.54 -19.84
N LEU A 61 13.36 7.71 -18.63
CA LEU A 61 13.92 8.61 -17.61
C LEU A 61 15.33 8.18 -17.17
N GLY A 62 15.60 6.86 -17.18
CA GLY A 62 16.94 6.33 -16.90
C GLY A 62 17.99 6.80 -17.91
N GLY A 63 17.63 7.01 -19.18
CA GLY A 63 18.55 7.56 -20.19
C GLY A 63 18.94 9.01 -19.93
N ALA A 64 18.03 9.81 -19.34
CA ALA A 64 18.31 11.20 -19.00
C ALA A 64 19.38 11.35 -17.90
N VAL A 65 19.60 10.31 -17.08
CA VAL A 65 20.66 10.29 -16.06
C VAL A 65 22.05 10.44 -16.70
N GLY A 66 22.23 9.97 -17.93
CA GLY A 66 23.49 10.12 -18.66
C GLY A 66 23.89 11.57 -18.87
N LEU A 67 22.93 12.51 -18.96
CA LEU A 67 23.21 13.94 -19.15
C LEU A 67 23.93 14.57 -17.94
N VAL A 68 23.80 13.98 -16.75
CA VAL A 68 24.53 14.44 -15.55
C VAL A 68 26.05 14.26 -15.73
N ALA A 69 26.47 13.26 -16.50
CA ALA A 69 27.86 12.97 -16.81
C ALA A 69 28.39 13.69 -18.07
N ALA A 70 27.65 14.68 -18.60
CA ALA A 70 28.03 15.40 -19.82
C ALA A 70 29.40 16.09 -19.72
N ARG A 71 29.76 16.56 -18.50
CA ARG A 71 31.05 17.20 -18.23
C ARG A 71 32.25 16.25 -18.36
N ASP A 72 32.03 14.94 -18.23
CA ASP A 72 33.08 13.91 -18.21
C ASP A 72 33.30 13.29 -19.61
N GLY A 73 32.61 13.81 -20.63
CA GLY A 73 32.71 13.40 -22.04
C GLY A 73 31.68 12.37 -22.49
N TRP A 74 31.57 12.19 -23.81
CA TRP A 74 30.49 11.39 -24.42
C TRP A 74 30.50 9.90 -24.01
N ARG A 75 31.67 9.33 -23.71
CA ARG A 75 31.78 7.94 -23.21
C ARG A 75 31.13 7.80 -21.84
N ALA A 76 31.38 8.76 -20.94
CA ALA A 76 30.79 8.77 -19.61
C ALA A 76 29.26 8.94 -19.70
N VAL A 77 28.78 9.81 -20.59
CA VAL A 77 27.33 9.96 -20.87
C VAL A 77 26.71 8.64 -21.32
N ALA A 78 27.31 7.95 -22.29
CA ALA A 78 26.78 6.70 -22.83
C ALA A 78 26.73 5.60 -21.75
N VAL A 79 27.79 5.43 -20.98
CA VAL A 79 27.86 4.43 -19.90
C VAL A 79 26.81 4.73 -18.82
N ASN A 80 26.72 5.98 -18.35
CA ASN A 80 25.74 6.35 -17.33
C ASN A 80 24.29 6.25 -17.83
N ALA A 81 24.03 6.59 -19.10
CA ALA A 81 22.73 6.42 -19.71
C ALA A 81 22.31 4.94 -19.73
N VAL A 82 23.21 4.04 -20.13
CA VAL A 82 22.94 2.59 -20.15
C VAL A 82 22.69 2.06 -18.74
N ILE A 83 23.53 2.42 -17.77
CA ILE A 83 23.38 2.00 -16.37
C ILE A 83 22.05 2.52 -15.80
N GLY A 84 21.74 3.81 -15.99
CA GLY A 84 20.49 4.42 -15.55
C GLY A 84 19.29 3.75 -16.19
N MET A 85 19.31 3.54 -17.50
CA MET A 85 18.24 2.87 -18.24
C MET A 85 18.00 1.45 -17.73
N LEU A 86 19.05 0.65 -17.48
CA LEU A 86 18.94 -0.70 -16.92
C LEU A 86 18.36 -0.70 -15.50
N MET A 87 18.84 0.18 -14.63
CA MET A 87 18.33 0.31 -13.25
C MET A 87 16.84 0.67 -13.24
N PHE A 88 16.44 1.69 -14.01
CA PHE A 88 15.04 2.08 -14.13
C PHE A 88 14.17 1.01 -14.82
N ALA A 89 14.72 0.25 -15.76
CA ALA A 89 14.02 -0.87 -16.39
C ALA A 89 13.74 -1.99 -15.39
N LEU A 90 14.70 -2.35 -14.53
CA LEU A 90 14.53 -3.38 -13.50
C LEU A 90 13.53 -2.94 -12.42
N VAL A 91 13.68 -1.72 -11.91
CA VAL A 91 12.73 -1.13 -10.95
C VAL A 91 11.34 -1.04 -11.57
N GLY A 92 11.24 -0.54 -12.80
CA GLY A 92 9.99 -0.46 -13.55
C GLY A 92 9.34 -1.82 -13.74
N ARG A 93 10.13 -2.87 -14.05
CA ARG A 93 9.62 -4.23 -14.18
C ARG A 93 9.11 -4.79 -12.85
N TYR A 94 9.83 -4.59 -11.75
CA TYR A 94 9.39 -5.00 -10.42
C TYR A 94 8.03 -4.37 -10.08
N TRP A 95 7.91 -3.05 -10.20
CA TRP A 95 6.65 -2.34 -9.91
C TRP A 95 5.53 -2.69 -10.90
N TYR A 96 5.85 -2.91 -12.17
CA TYR A 96 4.89 -3.37 -13.18
C TYR A 96 4.29 -4.72 -12.79
N THR A 97 5.13 -5.70 -12.43
CA THR A 97 4.62 -7.02 -12.02
C THR A 97 3.75 -6.93 -10.77
N ARG A 98 4.10 -6.04 -9.83
CA ARG A 98 3.35 -5.81 -8.60
C ARG A 98 1.99 -5.17 -8.86
N ALA A 99 1.93 -4.14 -9.71
CA ALA A 99 0.68 -3.50 -10.12
C ALA A 99 -0.23 -4.49 -10.86
N ARG A 100 0.33 -5.35 -11.72
CA ARG A 100 -0.41 -6.41 -12.41
C ARG A 100 -1.03 -7.43 -11.45
N ARG A 101 -0.32 -7.83 -10.38
CA ARG A 101 -0.87 -8.70 -9.32
C ARG A 101 -2.06 -8.05 -8.61
N SER A 102 -1.95 -6.76 -8.28
CA SER A 102 -3.06 -5.99 -7.70
C SER A 102 -4.27 -5.95 -8.64
N GLU A 103 -4.06 -5.65 -9.93
CA GLU A 103 -5.13 -5.62 -10.92
C GLU A 103 -5.87 -6.96 -10.98
N GLN A 104 -5.13 -8.07 -11.11
CA GLN A 104 -5.71 -9.41 -11.15
C GLN A 104 -6.50 -9.75 -9.88
N ALA A 105 -5.97 -9.41 -8.70
CA ALA A 105 -6.64 -9.65 -7.43
C ALA A 105 -7.95 -8.85 -7.30
N ASN A 106 -7.97 -7.60 -7.77
CA ASN A 106 -9.16 -6.75 -7.75
C ASN A 106 -10.18 -7.16 -8.81
N LEU A 107 -9.74 -7.58 -9.99
CA LEU A 107 -10.62 -8.15 -11.03
C LEU A 107 -11.26 -9.46 -10.54
N ALA A 108 -10.51 -10.34 -9.89
CA ALA A 108 -11.06 -11.56 -9.28
C ALA A 108 -12.13 -11.23 -8.22
N LEU A 109 -11.88 -10.19 -7.41
CA LEU A 109 -12.84 -9.71 -6.41
C LEU A 109 -14.09 -9.07 -7.05
N MET A 110 -13.94 -8.38 -8.20
CA MET A 110 -15.08 -7.88 -8.98
C MET A 110 -15.90 -9.01 -9.62
N GLN A 111 -15.26 -10.08 -10.08
CA GLN A 111 -15.91 -11.26 -10.65
C GLN A 111 -16.52 -12.20 -9.59
N GLY A 112 -16.43 -11.86 -8.30
CA GLY A 112 -16.93 -12.70 -7.21
C GLY A 112 -16.07 -13.94 -6.93
N LYS A 113 -14.93 -14.11 -7.63
CA LYS A 113 -13.96 -15.19 -7.42
C LYS A 113 -12.93 -14.86 -6.31
N GLY A 114 -13.08 -13.72 -5.64
CA GLY A 114 -12.19 -13.26 -4.58
C GLY A 114 -12.40 -14.01 -3.26
N ARG A 115 -11.48 -14.95 -3.00
CA ARG A 115 -11.18 -15.65 -1.73
C ARG A 115 -11.66 -14.90 -0.48
N GLY A 116 -12.49 -15.56 0.32
CA GLY A 116 -12.88 -15.11 1.65
C GLY A 116 -11.67 -14.63 2.45
N LYS A 117 -11.84 -13.50 3.13
CA LYS A 117 -10.82 -12.81 3.92
C LYS A 117 -10.02 -13.79 4.80
N PRO A 118 -8.72 -13.55 5.06
CA PRO A 118 -8.17 -13.93 6.35
C PRO A 118 -8.98 -13.15 7.39
N THR A 119 -9.85 -13.86 8.10
CA THR A 119 -10.36 -13.44 9.39
C THR A 119 -9.13 -13.07 10.23
N THR A 120 -8.91 -11.78 10.43
CA THR A 120 -8.26 -11.29 11.63
C THR A 120 -9.11 -11.81 12.79
N ARG A 121 -8.73 -12.99 13.28
CA ARG A 121 -9.23 -13.60 14.50
C ARG A 121 -8.94 -12.59 15.61
N ARG A 122 -9.95 -11.78 15.91
CA ARG A 122 -10.01 -10.98 17.13
C ARG A 122 -10.08 -12.01 18.27
N PRO A 123 -9.10 -12.09 19.18
CA PRO A 123 -9.29 -12.82 20.42
C PRO A 123 -10.19 -11.95 21.29
N GLY A 124 -11.51 -12.11 21.13
CA GLY A 124 -12.45 -11.84 22.22
C GLY A 124 -12.39 -13.04 23.16
N ALA A 125 -12.19 -12.86 24.46
CA ALA A 125 -13.23 -12.35 25.35
C ALA A 125 -14.47 -13.27 25.31
N THR A 126 -14.37 -14.43 25.95
CA THR A 126 -15.50 -15.07 26.63
C THR A 126 -14.99 -15.99 27.73
N GLY A 127 -15.26 -15.58 28.96
CA GLY A 127 -14.95 -16.32 30.18
C GLY A 127 -15.42 -15.55 31.40
N SER A 128 -16.63 -14.99 31.35
CA SER A 128 -17.36 -14.52 32.53
C SER A 128 -18.35 -15.61 32.91
N ALA A 129 -18.09 -16.28 34.02
CA ALA A 129 -19.09 -16.87 34.94
C ALA A 129 -18.34 -17.66 36.04
N GLY A 130 -18.25 -17.08 37.23
CA GLY A 130 -17.65 -17.72 38.39
C GLY A 130 -17.69 -16.81 39.61
N THR A 131 -18.89 -16.39 40.01
CA THR A 131 -19.14 -15.66 41.25
C THR A 131 -19.28 -16.64 42.42
N THR A 132 -18.33 -16.61 43.36
CA THR A 132 -18.48 -16.99 44.78
C THR A 132 -17.40 -16.19 45.54
N ARG A 133 -17.72 -14.99 46.07
CA ARG A 133 -18.23 -14.69 47.42
C ARG A 133 -17.30 -15.14 48.57
N THR A 134 -16.78 -14.11 49.27
CA THR A 134 -16.40 -14.01 50.70
C THR A 134 -15.26 -14.88 51.26
N GLY A 135 -14.30 -14.21 51.90
CA GLY A 135 -13.33 -14.81 52.81
C GLY A 135 -12.11 -13.93 52.97
N ASP A 136 -12.09 -13.16 54.05
CA ASP A 136 -11.03 -12.27 54.51
C ASP A 136 -9.62 -12.90 54.51
N ASP A 137 -8.58 -12.12 54.19
CA ASP A 137 -7.57 -11.67 55.18
C ASP A 137 -6.24 -11.16 54.55
N VAL A 138 -5.90 -9.92 54.96
CA VAL A 138 -4.60 -9.47 55.49
C VAL A 138 -3.42 -9.14 54.53
N SER A 139 -3.10 -7.83 54.53
CA SER A 139 -1.76 -7.21 54.51
C SER A 139 -0.89 -7.33 53.25
N ALA A 140 -0.03 -6.38 52.87
CA ALA A 140 0.33 -5.04 53.34
C ALA A 140 1.24 -4.42 52.26
N ALA A 141 1.38 -3.09 52.30
CA ALA A 141 2.50 -2.28 51.80
C ALA A 141 2.85 -2.37 50.28
N GLY A 142 3.09 -1.29 49.54
CA GLY A 142 3.16 0.14 49.78
C GLY A 142 3.27 0.79 48.40
N ARG A 143 2.52 1.86 48.12
CA ARG A 143 3.01 3.25 48.19
C ARG A 143 4.38 3.39 47.50
N TRP A 144 4.43 4.02 46.32
CA TRP A 144 5.24 5.22 46.02
C TRP A 144 4.92 5.76 44.61
N LEU A 145 4.57 7.04 44.57
CA LEU A 145 4.27 7.89 43.41
C LEU A 145 5.57 8.50 42.80
N PRO A 146 5.51 9.15 41.62
CA PRO A 146 6.68 9.46 40.80
C PRO A 146 7.41 10.74 41.22
N ARG A 147 8.74 10.75 41.11
CA ARG A 147 9.59 11.91 41.38
C ARG A 147 9.89 12.68 40.08
N ARG A 148 9.14 13.77 39.87
CA ARG A 148 9.56 14.93 39.05
C ARG A 148 10.92 15.43 39.54
N ARG A 149 11.86 15.75 38.63
CA ARG A 149 12.97 16.65 38.92
C ARG A 149 13.13 17.61 37.76
N SER A 150 12.80 18.87 38.03
CA SER A 150 13.05 20.05 37.22
C SER A 150 14.44 20.63 37.53
N ARG A 151 14.91 21.50 36.63
CA ARG A 151 16.12 22.35 36.64
C ARG A 151 17.37 21.64 36.08
N GLU A 152 18.12 22.24 35.17
CA GLU A 152 18.34 23.67 34.88
C GLU A 152 18.23 24.00 33.39
#